data_AF-A0AA38F2C9-F1
#
_entry.id   AF-A0AA38F2C9-F1
#
_cell.length_a   1.000
_cell.length_b   1.000
_cell.length_c   1.000
_cell.angle_alpha   90.00
_cell.angle_beta   90.00
_cell.angle_gamma   90.00
#
_symmetry.space_group_name_H-M   'P 1'
#
loop_
_entity.id
_entity.type
_entity.pdbx_description
1 polymer ?
#
loop_
_entity_poly.entity_id
_entity_poly.type
_entity_poly.pdbx_seq_one_letter_code
_entity_poly.pdbx_strand_id
1 'polypeptide(L)'
;VGLRKLLDVLAAKGLALPQTTDWDGLSMAGVVSTAAHGSSLWGKGGGIHEYVVGLTIVVPATTHQRYAKLIHLTEKDEALKAARVSLGVLGAISQVTFAVEKLFKRSVTLKLIDDSDLEESFVKFAKLHEFGLIYWYPSFSGVLHSIQDRVPVDAPGNGKLSEIPFRPATVQSVVQNRAVEELNNAKINTSNLCTSAKMQIEQGVKAGNGYFNDGKNFTGFPVVGFNHLIQTSSGCQIDPRSEKPDTCPWEGKDLESNDTICIWDTQVKGNFFYHTSIAIPLSRIAEAIRDLKRIRDMDPSALCTLDSYLGVQLRYFKKSEDYLAHKEDSVVVEFIYFRHRELGVPRWNGHAIDEIEQMVLQKYGGVPHWGKNRVYTFEGAAKRTVNLEKFLEVKKQFDPEGYFSSEWSDGVLGIGKGVQIWRDGCALDGLCVCKEDRHCAPEKGFVCRAGASSDSGFSPSRSVSQNRLSDSESVTRRPDEVYRKDSLLKPFFLFCDLVYPNEAVQTRCTHLYCKPCLAYVLSTTRACPYDGYLITDTDSKTLQEENPVLADAISRVTVHFLYHKSGCTWQGTLLESIAHGNGYQYGSSPVVCNRCGTQIVHRQVQEHAQNFPGT
;
A
#
# COMPACT_ATOMS: atom_id res chain seq x y z
N VAL A 1 15.05 20.79 0.77
CA VAL A 1 13.90 21.69 0.53
C VAL A 1 12.72 20.84 0.08
N GLY A 2 11.55 21.03 0.66
CA GLY A 2 10.31 20.36 0.24
C GLY A 2 9.67 21.04 -0.97
N LEU A 3 8.88 20.30 -1.74
CA LEU A 3 8.24 20.77 -2.97
C LEU A 3 7.35 21.99 -2.73
N ARG A 4 6.48 21.97 -1.71
CA ARG A 4 5.62 23.12 -1.36
C ARG A 4 6.41 24.42 -1.23
N LYS A 5 7.45 24.39 -0.40
CA LYS A 5 8.32 25.55 -0.14
C LYS A 5 8.96 26.10 -1.43
N LEU A 6 9.38 25.23 -2.35
CA LEU A 6 9.89 25.67 -3.64
C LEU A 6 8.81 26.39 -4.45
N LEU A 7 7.61 25.80 -4.55
CA LEU A 7 6.51 26.36 -5.32
C LEU A 7 6.07 27.74 -4.80
N ASP A 8 5.99 27.91 -3.49
CA ASP A 8 5.61 29.19 -2.87
C ASP A 8 6.68 30.27 -3.10
N VAL A 9 7.97 29.91 -3.00
CA VAL A 9 9.08 30.84 -3.30
C VAL A 9 9.07 31.26 -4.78
N LEU A 10 8.82 30.33 -5.71
CA LEU A 10 8.70 30.65 -7.13
C LEU A 10 7.53 31.59 -7.38
N ALA A 11 6.36 31.28 -6.82
CA ALA A 11 5.16 32.10 -6.99
C ALA A 11 5.36 33.52 -6.46
N ALA A 12 6.01 33.68 -5.30
CA ALA A 12 6.35 34.99 -4.72
C ALA A 12 7.33 35.80 -5.60
N LYS A 13 8.07 35.15 -6.51
CA LYS A 13 8.95 35.78 -7.50
C LYS A 13 8.29 35.96 -8.87
N GLY A 14 6.99 35.67 -9.01
CA GLY A 14 6.30 35.74 -10.30
C GLY A 14 6.70 34.63 -11.26
N LEU A 15 7.15 33.49 -10.73
CA LEU A 15 7.59 32.32 -11.48
C LEU A 15 6.72 31.09 -11.13
N ALA A 16 6.74 30.08 -12.00
CA ALA A 16 6.03 28.82 -11.79
C ALA A 16 6.83 27.64 -12.36
N LEU A 17 6.79 26.52 -11.63
CA LEU A 17 7.10 25.22 -12.22
C LEU A 17 5.83 24.71 -12.93
N PRO A 18 5.87 24.41 -14.25
CA PRO A 18 4.65 24.13 -15.02
C PRO A 18 3.93 22.85 -14.58
N GLN A 19 4.70 21.85 -14.16
CA GLN A 19 4.22 20.52 -13.77
C GLN A 19 4.78 20.13 -12.41
N THR A 20 3.98 19.41 -11.63
CA THR A 20 4.37 18.83 -10.35
C THR A 20 3.45 17.66 -9.99
N THR A 21 3.69 17.02 -8.84
CA THR A 21 2.83 16.00 -8.24
C THR A 21 1.62 16.58 -7.51
N ASP A 22 0.53 15.82 -7.42
CA ASP A 22 -0.69 16.23 -6.70
C ASP A 22 -0.45 16.41 -5.19
N TRP A 23 0.50 15.67 -4.60
CA TRP A 23 0.97 15.85 -3.23
C TRP A 23 2.32 16.56 -3.19
N ASP A 24 2.43 17.61 -2.36
CA ASP A 24 3.64 18.44 -2.26
C ASP A 24 4.55 18.13 -1.06
N GLY A 25 4.25 17.09 -0.28
CA GLY A 25 5.05 16.68 0.89
C GLY A 25 6.37 15.98 0.54
N LEU A 26 6.81 16.07 -0.72
CA LEU A 26 7.99 15.36 -1.24
C LEU A 26 9.25 16.23 -1.19
N SER A 27 10.40 15.59 -0.99
CA SER A 27 11.70 16.23 -1.15
C SER A 27 12.07 16.40 -2.63
N MET A 28 12.84 17.45 -2.96
CA MET A 28 13.24 17.68 -4.35
C MET A 28 14.15 16.62 -4.94
N ALA A 29 15.05 16.06 -4.13
CA ALA A 29 15.85 14.92 -4.57
C ALA A 29 14.97 13.70 -4.88
N GLY A 30 13.97 13.39 -4.04
CA GLY A 30 13.05 12.27 -4.27
C GLY A 30 12.19 12.44 -5.51
N VAL A 31 11.63 13.64 -5.71
CA VAL A 31 10.83 14.00 -6.89
C VAL A 31 11.61 13.76 -8.19
N VAL A 32 12.87 14.20 -8.24
CA VAL A 32 13.72 14.02 -9.43
C VAL A 32 14.12 12.55 -9.57
N SER A 33 14.68 11.94 -8.52
CA SER A 33 15.23 10.57 -8.59
C SER A 33 14.21 9.50 -9.01
N THR A 34 12.91 9.74 -8.80
CA THR A 34 11.84 8.79 -9.11
C THR A 34 11.01 9.15 -10.35
N ALA A 35 11.41 10.18 -11.10
CA ALA A 35 10.68 10.71 -12.26
C ALA A 35 9.23 11.12 -11.92
N ALA A 36 9.02 11.75 -10.77
CA ALA A 36 7.69 12.19 -10.37
C ALA A 36 7.11 13.20 -11.38
N HIS A 37 5.79 13.22 -11.51
CA HIS A 37 5.15 13.87 -12.66
C HIS A 37 3.73 14.36 -12.38
N GLY A 38 3.30 15.30 -13.22
CA GLY A 38 1.91 15.69 -13.44
C GLY A 38 1.30 14.97 -14.65
N SER A 39 0.47 15.68 -15.43
CA SER A 39 -0.19 15.12 -16.61
C SER A 39 -0.15 16.14 -17.76
N SER A 40 0.60 15.88 -18.83
CA SER A 40 0.61 16.71 -20.03
C SER A 40 1.35 16.10 -21.23
N LEU A 41 0.85 16.38 -22.44
CA LEU A 41 1.57 16.20 -23.71
C LEU A 41 2.13 17.51 -24.30
N TRP A 42 1.93 18.63 -23.61
CA TRP A 42 2.32 19.96 -24.09
C TRP A 42 3.74 20.30 -23.65
N GLY A 43 4.42 21.15 -24.41
CA GLY A 43 5.80 21.58 -24.10
C GLY A 43 6.74 20.39 -23.87
N LYS A 44 7.38 20.37 -22.69
CA LYS A 44 8.25 19.28 -22.20
C LYS A 44 7.50 18.08 -21.61
N GLY A 45 6.18 18.16 -21.46
CA GLY A 45 5.34 17.10 -20.89
C GLY A 45 5.22 17.16 -19.38
N GLY A 46 4.59 16.12 -18.80
CA GLY A 46 4.25 16.03 -17.38
C GLY A 46 5.41 15.71 -16.40
N GLY A 47 6.54 15.19 -16.89
CA GLY A 47 7.66 14.77 -16.03
C GLY A 47 8.42 15.95 -15.43
N ILE A 48 8.59 15.99 -14.10
CA ILE A 48 9.27 17.09 -13.41
C ILE A 48 10.77 17.10 -13.72
N HIS A 49 11.34 15.92 -13.93
CA HIS A 49 12.76 15.71 -14.25
C HIS A 49 13.17 16.41 -15.57
N GLU A 50 12.26 16.58 -16.53
CA GLU A 50 12.47 17.32 -17.79
C GLU A 50 12.78 18.83 -17.59
N TYR A 51 12.39 19.37 -16.44
CA TYR A 51 12.59 20.78 -16.10
C TYR A 51 13.88 21.00 -15.31
N VAL A 52 14.65 19.95 -14.97
CA VAL A 52 15.93 20.07 -14.23
C VAL A 52 17.06 20.42 -15.19
N VAL A 53 17.68 21.60 -15.09
CA VAL A 53 18.80 22.01 -15.97
C VAL A 53 20.18 21.81 -15.35
N GLY A 54 20.24 21.39 -14.08
CA GLY A 54 21.49 21.02 -13.43
C GLY A 54 21.33 20.38 -12.07
N LEU A 55 22.34 19.61 -11.67
CA LEU A 55 22.39 18.86 -10.41
C LEU A 55 23.77 18.97 -9.78
N THR A 56 23.82 19.00 -8.45
CA THR A 56 25.04 18.71 -7.68
C THR A 56 24.83 17.42 -6.90
N ILE A 57 25.75 16.47 -7.04
CA ILE A 57 25.66 15.14 -6.44
C ILE A 57 26.90 14.87 -5.60
N VAL A 58 26.68 14.41 -4.37
CA VAL A 58 27.72 13.90 -3.47
C VAL A 58 27.94 12.42 -3.78
N VAL A 59 29.16 12.07 -4.16
CA VAL A 59 29.54 10.69 -4.51
C VAL A 59 30.70 10.23 -3.63
N PRO A 60 30.88 8.92 -3.40
CA PRO A 60 31.98 8.41 -2.61
C PRO A 60 33.31 8.68 -3.31
N ALA A 61 34.36 8.84 -2.53
CA ALA A 61 35.70 9.10 -3.01
C ALA A 61 36.74 8.45 -2.10
N THR A 62 37.98 8.34 -2.56
CA THR A 62 39.04 7.73 -1.75
C THR A 62 39.40 8.59 -0.53
N THR A 63 40.14 8.02 0.42
CA THR A 63 40.65 8.76 1.60
C THR A 63 41.45 10.01 1.19
N HIS A 64 42.21 9.92 0.09
CA HIS A 64 43.02 11.01 -0.45
C HIS A 64 42.14 12.15 -1.00
N GLN A 65 40.92 11.83 -1.41
CA GLN A 65 39.89 12.77 -1.87
C GLN A 65 38.91 13.16 -0.75
N ARG A 66 39.26 12.89 0.53
CA ARG A 66 38.44 13.19 1.71
C ARG A 66 37.10 12.44 1.76
N TYR A 67 37.07 11.19 1.33
CA TYR A 67 35.93 10.24 1.41
C TYR A 67 34.70 10.56 0.55
N ALA A 68 34.49 11.81 0.15
CA ALA A 68 33.41 12.22 -0.74
C ALA A 68 33.84 13.39 -1.63
N LYS A 69 33.26 13.46 -2.83
CA LYS A 69 33.45 14.58 -3.76
C LYS A 69 32.12 15.05 -4.34
N LEU A 70 32.10 16.27 -4.84
CA LEU A 70 30.96 16.84 -5.55
C LEU A 70 31.12 16.65 -7.05
N ILE A 71 30.05 16.20 -7.69
CA ILE A 71 29.90 16.23 -9.14
C ILE A 71 28.86 17.29 -9.47
N HIS A 72 29.25 18.25 -10.31
CA HIS A 72 28.37 19.30 -10.83
C HIS A 72 28.00 18.94 -12.26
N LEU A 73 26.70 18.84 -12.54
CA LEU A 73 26.15 18.48 -13.84
C LEU A 73 25.28 19.63 -14.37
N THR A 74 25.44 19.90 -15.65
CA THR A 74 24.66 20.87 -16.44
C THR A 74 24.11 20.19 -17.69
N GLU A 75 23.28 20.88 -18.47
CA GLU A 75 22.73 20.33 -19.73
C GLU A 75 23.78 19.97 -20.78
N LYS A 76 25.04 20.40 -20.61
CA LYS A 76 26.16 20.03 -21.48
C LYS A 76 26.74 18.65 -21.15
N ASP A 77 26.45 18.14 -19.96
CA ASP A 77 27.00 16.89 -19.45
C ASP A 77 26.03 15.75 -19.73
N GLU A 78 26.43 14.78 -20.56
CA GLU A 78 25.59 13.61 -20.86
C GLU A 78 25.20 12.80 -19.61
N ALA A 79 26.01 12.87 -18.54
CA ALA A 79 25.68 12.24 -17.26
C ALA A 79 24.44 12.85 -16.57
N LEU A 80 24.01 14.07 -16.95
CA LEU A 80 22.77 14.65 -16.44
C LEU A 80 21.54 13.80 -16.82
N LYS A 81 21.55 13.16 -18.00
CA LYS A 81 20.48 12.26 -18.46
C LYS A 81 20.32 11.01 -17.59
N ALA A 82 21.40 10.56 -16.94
CA ALA A 82 21.33 9.51 -15.92
C ALA A 82 20.84 10.08 -14.58
N ALA A 83 21.31 11.27 -14.22
CA ALA A 83 21.05 11.87 -12.91
C ALA A 83 19.63 12.39 -12.70
N ARG A 84 18.94 12.82 -13.77
CA ARG A 84 17.55 13.29 -13.72
C ARG A 84 16.54 12.20 -13.33
N VAL A 85 16.88 10.92 -13.50
CA VAL A 85 16.12 9.77 -12.99
C VAL A 85 17.12 8.74 -12.45
N SER A 86 17.57 8.95 -11.21
CA SER A 86 18.74 8.24 -10.66
C SER A 86 18.41 7.07 -9.73
N LEU A 87 17.16 6.94 -9.26
CA LEU A 87 16.77 6.03 -8.17
C LEU A 87 17.57 6.20 -6.87
N GLY A 88 18.36 7.28 -6.74
CA GLY A 88 19.30 7.50 -5.64
C GLY A 88 20.60 6.70 -5.75
N VAL A 89 20.79 5.86 -6.77
CA VAL A 89 21.96 4.96 -6.86
C VAL A 89 23.23 5.61 -7.43
N LEU A 90 23.14 6.86 -7.86
CA LEU A 90 24.28 7.62 -8.41
C LEU A 90 24.97 8.48 -7.35
N GLY A 91 24.45 8.52 -6.12
CA GLY A 91 24.90 9.40 -5.04
C GLY A 91 23.79 10.25 -4.45
N ALA A 92 24.12 11.05 -3.44
CA ALA A 92 23.17 11.93 -2.77
C ALA A 92 23.08 13.29 -3.48
N ILE A 93 21.92 13.60 -4.05
CA ILE A 93 21.65 14.90 -4.67
C ILE A 93 21.59 15.99 -3.58
N SER A 94 22.49 16.96 -3.64
CA SER A 94 22.54 18.08 -2.70
C SER A 94 21.91 19.37 -3.25
N GLN A 95 21.89 19.55 -4.57
CA GLN A 95 21.31 20.72 -5.22
C GLN A 95 20.63 20.34 -6.53
N VAL A 96 19.49 20.98 -6.81
CA VAL A 96 18.76 20.88 -8.07
C VAL A 96 18.52 22.28 -8.62
N THR A 97 18.74 22.46 -9.92
CA THR A 97 18.44 23.71 -10.64
C THR A 97 17.32 23.44 -11.64
N PHE A 98 16.21 24.17 -11.53
CA PHE A 98 15.05 24.03 -12.42
C PHE A 98 14.97 25.18 -13.42
N ALA A 99 14.64 24.87 -14.67
CA ALA A 99 14.04 25.84 -15.58
C ALA A 99 12.58 26.08 -15.16
N VAL A 100 12.19 27.35 -15.05
CA VAL A 100 10.86 27.77 -14.59
C VAL A 100 10.26 28.77 -15.58
N GLU A 101 8.95 28.90 -15.55
CA GLU A 101 8.19 29.82 -16.41
C GLU A 101 7.71 31.05 -15.63
N LYS A 102 7.18 32.06 -16.36
CA LYS A 102 6.42 33.14 -15.72
C LYS A 102 5.18 32.56 -15.03
N LEU A 103 4.81 33.13 -13.89
CA LEU A 103 3.62 32.74 -13.15
C LEU A 103 2.35 32.85 -14.02
N PHE A 104 1.49 31.85 -13.91
CA PHE A 104 0.22 31.78 -14.61
C PHE A 104 -0.87 31.17 -13.68
N LYS A 105 -2.11 31.24 -14.13
CA LYS A 105 -3.26 30.61 -13.47
C LYS A 105 -3.75 29.41 -14.28
N ARG A 106 -4.44 28.48 -13.62
CA ARG A 106 -5.16 27.37 -14.24
C ARG A 106 -6.65 27.58 -14.07
N SER A 107 -7.42 27.23 -15.10
CA SER A 107 -8.87 27.07 -15.07
C SER A 107 -9.19 25.58 -15.03
N VAL A 108 -9.97 25.14 -14.04
CA VAL A 108 -10.31 23.74 -13.83
C VAL A 108 -11.82 23.53 -13.91
N THR A 109 -12.27 22.54 -14.67
CA THR A 109 -13.65 22.05 -14.68
C THR A 109 -13.67 20.54 -14.60
N LEU A 110 -14.45 19.99 -13.67
CA LEU A 110 -14.69 18.56 -13.60
C LEU A 110 -15.99 18.21 -14.33
N LYS A 111 -15.94 17.21 -15.21
CA LYS A 111 -17.10 16.72 -15.96
C LYS A 111 -17.15 15.21 -15.92
N LEU A 112 -18.20 14.67 -15.29
CA LEU A 112 -18.50 13.24 -15.31
C LEU A 112 -19.29 12.91 -16.59
N ILE A 113 -18.79 11.95 -17.37
CA ILE A 113 -19.40 11.43 -18.60
C ILE A 113 -19.40 9.90 -18.56
N ASP A 114 -19.97 9.28 -19.59
CA ASP A 114 -19.96 7.82 -19.78
C ASP A 114 -18.69 7.36 -20.51
N ASP A 115 -18.24 6.12 -20.27
CA ASP A 115 -17.02 5.57 -20.88
C ASP A 115 -17.16 5.08 -22.32
N SER A 116 -18.34 5.21 -22.96
CA SER A 116 -18.64 4.75 -24.31
C SER A 116 -17.62 5.08 -25.39
N ASP A 117 -16.95 6.25 -25.31
CA ASP A 117 -15.99 6.73 -26.33
C ASP A 117 -14.54 6.87 -25.81
N LEU A 118 -14.24 6.33 -24.63
CA LEU A 118 -12.99 6.58 -23.92
C LEU A 118 -11.75 6.17 -24.74
N GLU A 119 -11.82 5.07 -25.50
CA GLU A 119 -10.77 4.55 -26.37
C GLU A 119 -10.36 5.55 -27.46
N GLU A 120 -11.34 6.29 -28.00
CA GLU A 120 -11.15 7.23 -29.09
C GLU A 120 -10.91 8.66 -28.60
N SER A 121 -11.59 9.08 -27.52
CA SER A 121 -11.59 10.46 -27.03
C SER A 121 -10.34 10.81 -26.21
N PHE A 122 -9.69 9.82 -25.60
CA PHE A 122 -8.54 9.98 -24.71
C PHE A 122 -7.38 10.79 -25.32
N VAL A 123 -6.88 10.39 -26.49
CA VAL A 123 -5.74 11.09 -27.13
C VAL A 123 -6.13 12.51 -27.56
N LYS A 124 -7.38 12.72 -27.96
CA LYS A 124 -7.90 14.05 -28.33
C LYS A 124 -7.96 14.96 -27.11
N PHE A 125 -8.43 14.46 -25.97
CA PHE A 125 -8.50 15.19 -24.71
C PHE A 125 -7.13 15.76 -24.30
N ALA A 126 -6.09 14.94 -24.37
CA ALA A 126 -4.69 15.32 -24.09
C ALA A 126 -4.18 16.50 -24.92
N LYS A 127 -4.58 16.54 -26.20
CA LYS A 127 -4.15 17.58 -27.16
C LYS A 127 -4.93 18.87 -27.00
N LEU A 128 -6.12 18.80 -26.42
CA LEU A 128 -6.97 19.97 -26.17
C LEU A 128 -6.66 20.65 -24.85
N HIS A 129 -6.28 19.88 -23.83
CA HIS A 129 -6.15 20.39 -22.47
C HIS A 129 -4.74 20.22 -21.92
N GLU A 130 -4.06 21.34 -21.63
CA GLU A 130 -2.63 21.36 -21.26
C GLU A 130 -2.34 20.50 -20.03
N PHE A 131 -3.22 20.53 -19.03
CA PHE A 131 -3.06 19.81 -17.76
C PHE A 131 -4.16 18.75 -17.54
N GLY A 132 -4.81 18.31 -18.62
CA GLY A 132 -5.91 17.39 -18.57
C GLY A 132 -5.54 16.05 -17.92
N LEU A 133 -6.45 15.52 -17.10
CA LEU A 133 -6.33 14.19 -16.49
C LEU A 133 -7.69 13.50 -16.45
N ILE A 134 -7.68 12.18 -16.51
CA ILE A 134 -8.88 11.35 -16.59
C ILE A 134 -8.90 10.37 -15.42
N TYR A 135 -10.01 10.30 -14.71
CA TYR A 135 -10.32 9.20 -13.79
C TYR A 135 -11.43 8.36 -14.41
N TRP A 136 -11.15 7.09 -14.66
CA TRP A 136 -12.13 6.14 -15.15
C TRP A 136 -12.58 5.25 -13.99
N TYR A 137 -13.90 5.10 -13.84
CA TYR A 137 -14.56 4.31 -12.81
C TYR A 137 -15.31 3.15 -13.47
N PRO A 138 -14.63 2.00 -13.69
CA PRO A 138 -15.16 0.95 -14.53
C PRO A 138 -16.48 0.36 -14.02
N SER A 139 -16.68 0.28 -12.70
CA SER A 139 -17.83 -0.47 -12.16
C SER A 139 -19.19 0.16 -12.46
N PHE A 140 -19.22 1.46 -12.75
CA PHE A 140 -20.42 2.18 -13.18
C PHE A 140 -20.27 2.90 -14.53
N SER A 141 -19.26 2.54 -15.31
CA SER A 141 -18.96 3.11 -16.63
C SER A 141 -18.78 4.64 -16.64
N GLY A 142 -18.31 5.22 -15.53
CA GLY A 142 -18.13 6.66 -15.39
C GLY A 142 -16.72 7.11 -15.75
N VAL A 143 -16.59 8.24 -16.44
CA VAL A 143 -15.31 8.91 -16.71
C VAL A 143 -15.38 10.34 -16.20
N LEU A 144 -14.53 10.67 -15.24
CA LEU A 144 -14.35 12.03 -14.76
C LEU A 144 -13.22 12.71 -15.53
N HIS A 145 -13.58 13.59 -16.45
CA HIS A 145 -12.64 14.50 -17.09
C HIS A 145 -12.34 15.67 -16.16
N SER A 146 -11.07 15.82 -15.78
CA SER A 146 -10.55 17.04 -15.18
C SER A 146 -9.96 17.90 -16.29
N ILE A 147 -10.79 18.81 -16.79
CA ILE A 147 -10.46 19.75 -17.85
C ILE A 147 -9.65 20.88 -17.22
N GLN A 148 -8.37 20.97 -17.55
CA GLN A 148 -7.47 21.95 -16.97
C GLN A 148 -6.63 22.66 -18.02
N ASP A 149 -6.75 23.99 -18.04
CA ASP A 149 -6.10 24.83 -19.04
C ASP A 149 -5.42 26.03 -18.40
N ARG A 150 -4.30 26.44 -19.00
CA ARG A 150 -3.58 27.66 -18.64
C ARG A 150 -4.41 28.88 -18.98
N VAL A 151 -4.45 29.85 -18.08
CA VAL A 151 -5.01 31.19 -18.28
C VAL A 151 -4.06 32.27 -17.78
N PRO A 152 -4.15 33.51 -18.32
CA PRO A 152 -3.36 34.65 -17.86
C PRO A 152 -3.45 34.93 -16.36
N VAL A 153 -2.43 35.56 -15.80
CA VAL A 153 -2.33 35.84 -14.35
C VAL A 153 -3.40 36.82 -13.86
N ASP A 154 -3.88 37.70 -14.74
CA ASP A 154 -4.93 38.69 -14.51
C ASP A 154 -6.35 38.12 -14.69
N ALA A 155 -6.48 36.86 -15.11
CA ALA A 155 -7.78 36.18 -15.14
C ALA A 155 -8.42 36.21 -13.73
N PRO A 156 -9.72 36.52 -13.61
CA PRO A 156 -10.38 36.62 -12.32
C PRO A 156 -10.44 35.26 -11.62
N GLY A 157 -10.41 35.29 -10.28
CA GLY A 157 -10.44 34.09 -9.43
C GLY A 157 -9.12 33.81 -8.73
N ASN A 158 -9.22 33.35 -7.48
CA ASN A 158 -8.11 32.94 -6.63
C ASN A 158 -8.41 31.57 -5.99
N GLY A 159 -8.86 30.63 -6.83
CA GLY A 159 -9.18 29.28 -6.44
C GLY A 159 -7.96 28.48 -6.00
N LYS A 160 -8.22 27.40 -5.28
CA LYS A 160 -7.21 26.46 -4.80
C LYS A 160 -7.75 25.04 -4.77
N LEU A 161 -6.84 24.09 -4.81
CA LEU A 161 -7.10 22.68 -4.53
C LEU A 161 -6.70 22.38 -3.09
N SER A 162 -7.60 21.73 -2.36
CA SER A 162 -7.29 21.02 -1.12
C SER A 162 -7.93 19.65 -1.24
N GLU A 163 -7.16 18.69 -1.76
CA GLU A 163 -7.64 17.33 -1.97
C GLU A 163 -7.94 16.65 -0.65
N ILE A 164 -9.11 15.99 -0.58
CA ILE A 164 -9.61 15.35 0.64
C ILE A 164 -8.60 14.33 1.21
N PRO A 165 -7.98 13.44 0.41
CA PRO A 165 -7.00 12.49 0.94
C PRO A 165 -5.77 13.14 1.56
N PHE A 166 -5.39 14.34 1.15
CA PHE A 166 -4.20 15.04 1.65
C PHE A 166 -4.49 15.98 2.82
N ARG A 167 -5.73 16.01 3.32
CA ARG A 167 -6.11 16.73 4.55
C ARG A 167 -5.78 15.88 5.78
N PRO A 168 -5.42 16.51 6.91
CA PRO A 168 -5.29 15.77 8.15
C PRO A 168 -6.67 15.30 8.62
N ALA A 169 -6.72 14.13 9.24
CA ALA A 169 -7.94 13.57 9.84
C ALA A 169 -7.64 13.12 11.27
N THR A 170 -8.65 13.05 12.14
CA THR A 170 -8.42 12.65 13.54
C THR A 170 -7.93 11.20 13.59
N VAL A 171 -7.04 10.88 14.53
CA VAL A 171 -6.53 9.51 14.76
C VAL A 171 -7.68 8.52 14.88
N GLN A 172 -8.72 8.87 15.64
CA GLN A 172 -9.93 8.05 15.76
C GLN A 172 -10.58 7.75 14.41
N SER A 173 -10.78 8.77 13.56
CA SER A 173 -11.41 8.58 12.25
C SER A 173 -10.56 7.73 11.31
N VAL A 174 -9.22 7.90 11.34
CA VAL A 174 -8.27 7.14 10.53
C VAL A 174 -8.30 5.66 10.89
N VAL A 175 -8.27 5.33 12.19
CA VAL A 175 -8.34 3.95 12.68
C VAL A 175 -9.70 3.31 12.39
N GLN A 176 -10.80 4.06 12.57
CA GLN A 176 -12.14 3.57 12.25
C GLN A 176 -12.32 3.29 10.75
N ASN A 177 -11.88 4.21 9.89
CA ASN A 177 -11.93 4.02 8.44
C ASN A 177 -11.15 2.77 8.02
N ARG A 178 -9.96 2.56 8.60
CA ARG A 178 -9.17 1.35 8.33
C ARG A 178 -9.88 0.07 8.77
N ALA A 179 -10.52 0.05 9.93
CA ALA A 179 -11.30 -1.11 10.38
C ALA A 179 -12.45 -1.44 9.42
N VAL A 180 -13.12 -0.41 8.87
CA VAL A 180 -14.17 -0.58 7.86
C VAL A 180 -13.60 -1.14 6.54
N GLU A 181 -12.44 -0.67 6.08
CA GLU A 181 -11.76 -1.23 4.90
C GLU A 181 -11.42 -2.72 5.08
N GLU A 182 -10.88 -3.09 6.24
CA GLU A 182 -10.54 -4.49 6.56
C GLU A 182 -11.79 -5.38 6.62
N LEU A 183 -12.88 -4.90 7.23
CA LEU A 183 -14.17 -5.59 7.24
C LEU A 183 -14.76 -5.76 5.84
N ASN A 184 -14.63 -4.76 4.97
CA ASN A 184 -15.11 -4.83 3.59
C ASN A 184 -14.28 -5.82 2.76
N ASN A 185 -12.96 -5.86 2.94
CA ASN A 185 -12.09 -6.83 2.28
C ASN A 185 -12.37 -8.28 2.73
N ALA A 186 -12.86 -8.49 3.96
CA ALA A 186 -13.23 -9.81 4.46
C ALA A 186 -14.60 -10.31 3.97
N LYS A 187 -15.44 -9.45 3.38
CA LYS A 187 -16.79 -9.80 2.93
C LYS A 187 -16.81 -10.20 1.45
N ILE A 188 -17.59 -11.23 1.15
CA ILE A 188 -17.77 -11.78 -0.22
C ILE A 188 -18.58 -10.84 -1.12
N ASN A 189 -19.52 -10.05 -0.56
CA ASN A 189 -20.41 -9.21 -1.35
C ASN A 189 -20.06 -7.72 -1.18
N THR A 190 -19.49 -7.15 -2.25
CA THR A 190 -19.06 -5.75 -2.35
C THR A 190 -19.99 -4.89 -3.20
N SER A 191 -21.18 -5.37 -3.58
CA SER A 191 -22.13 -4.61 -4.44
C SER A 191 -22.49 -3.22 -3.88
N ASN A 192 -22.58 -3.09 -2.55
CA ASN A 192 -22.78 -1.80 -1.89
C ASN A 192 -21.58 -0.84 -2.06
N LEU A 193 -20.36 -1.35 -2.27
CA LEU A 193 -19.17 -0.53 -2.53
C LEU A 193 -19.26 0.18 -3.88
N CYS A 194 -19.70 -0.52 -4.93
CA CYS A 194 -19.92 0.11 -6.25
C CYS A 194 -20.91 1.28 -6.16
N THR A 195 -22.04 1.05 -5.50
CA THR A 195 -23.08 2.08 -5.31
C THR A 195 -22.56 3.26 -4.48
N SER A 196 -21.83 2.97 -3.40
CA SER A 196 -21.23 3.99 -2.52
C SER A 196 -20.15 4.80 -3.24
N ALA A 197 -19.28 4.15 -4.01
CA ALA A 197 -18.24 4.80 -4.80
C ALA A 197 -18.86 5.74 -5.84
N LYS A 198 -19.87 5.28 -6.60
CA LYS A 198 -20.60 6.13 -7.54
C LYS A 198 -21.19 7.37 -6.86
N MET A 199 -21.91 7.19 -5.75
CA MET A 199 -22.49 8.31 -4.99
C MET A 199 -21.41 9.27 -4.48
N GLN A 200 -20.29 8.75 -3.97
CA GLN A 200 -19.18 9.55 -3.48
C GLN A 200 -18.59 10.42 -4.60
N ILE A 201 -18.38 9.88 -5.80
CA ILE A 201 -17.86 10.63 -6.94
C ILE A 201 -18.87 11.68 -7.42
N GLU A 202 -20.13 11.31 -7.63
CA GLU A 202 -21.16 12.23 -8.09
C GLU A 202 -21.37 13.41 -7.12
N GLN A 203 -21.40 13.14 -5.81
CA GLN A 203 -21.53 14.18 -4.79
C GLN A 203 -20.22 14.96 -4.62
N GLY A 204 -19.07 14.29 -4.73
CA GLY A 204 -17.75 14.92 -4.71
C GLY A 204 -17.64 15.99 -5.80
N VAL A 205 -18.01 15.66 -7.04
CA VAL A 205 -18.01 16.62 -8.16
C VAL A 205 -18.94 17.81 -7.89
N LYS A 206 -20.16 17.57 -7.37
CA LYS A 206 -21.11 18.66 -7.01
C LYS A 206 -20.56 19.55 -5.89
N ALA A 207 -19.78 19.00 -4.98
CA ALA A 207 -19.11 19.72 -3.90
C ALA A 207 -17.74 20.30 -4.30
N GLY A 208 -17.37 20.21 -5.59
CA GLY A 208 -16.12 20.75 -6.12
C GLY A 208 -14.91 19.84 -5.98
N ASN A 209 -15.05 18.64 -5.40
CA ASN A 209 -14.01 17.62 -5.27
C ASN A 209 -12.69 18.14 -4.67
N GLY A 210 -12.78 19.02 -3.68
CA GLY A 210 -11.62 19.65 -3.05
C GLY A 210 -11.17 20.96 -3.68
N TYR A 211 -11.77 21.39 -4.80
CA TYR A 211 -11.56 22.73 -5.33
C TYR A 211 -12.42 23.78 -4.62
N PHE A 212 -11.85 24.96 -4.39
CA PHE A 212 -12.52 26.10 -3.76
C PHE A 212 -12.40 27.33 -4.66
N ASN A 213 -13.45 28.15 -4.75
CA ASN A 213 -13.38 29.45 -5.40
C ASN A 213 -12.91 30.50 -4.37
N ASP A 214 -11.94 31.32 -4.76
CA ASP A 214 -11.40 32.43 -3.95
C ASP A 214 -11.00 32.02 -2.51
N GLY A 215 -10.51 30.79 -2.35
CA GLY A 215 -10.03 30.24 -1.09
C GLY A 215 -11.09 29.99 0.00
N LYS A 216 -12.38 30.17 -0.28
CA LYS A 216 -13.48 30.07 0.69
C LYS A 216 -14.26 28.76 0.56
N ASN A 217 -15.33 28.79 -0.22
CA ASN A 217 -16.24 27.67 -0.49
C ASN A 217 -16.24 27.38 -1.98
N PHE A 218 -16.58 26.16 -2.35
CA PHE A 218 -16.91 25.86 -3.73
C PHE A 218 -18.23 26.55 -4.12
N THR A 219 -18.21 27.26 -5.24
CA THR A 219 -19.39 27.97 -5.79
C THR A 219 -19.72 27.52 -7.21
N GLY A 220 -18.80 26.81 -7.88
CA GLY A 220 -19.01 26.27 -9.22
C GLY A 220 -17.70 26.18 -10.01
N PHE A 221 -17.75 25.39 -11.09
CA PHE A 221 -16.72 25.37 -12.12
C PHE A 221 -17.03 26.41 -13.22
N PRO A 222 -16.02 26.99 -13.91
CA PRO A 222 -14.60 26.71 -13.71
C PRO A 222 -14.04 27.35 -12.43
N VAL A 223 -13.11 26.64 -11.78
CA VAL A 223 -12.31 27.18 -10.69
C VAL A 223 -11.01 27.72 -11.28
N VAL A 224 -10.79 29.03 -11.16
CA VAL A 224 -9.59 29.70 -11.67
C VAL A 224 -8.69 30.10 -10.51
N GLY A 225 -7.41 29.69 -10.54
CA GLY A 225 -6.46 29.95 -9.46
C GLY A 225 -5.01 29.86 -9.90
N PHE A 226 -4.07 30.33 -9.07
CA PHE A 226 -2.65 30.27 -9.40
C PHE A 226 -2.16 28.83 -9.54
N ASN A 227 -1.27 28.59 -10.52
CA ASN A 227 -0.77 27.26 -10.85
C ASN A 227 -0.36 26.45 -9.61
N HIS A 228 0.50 27.00 -8.74
CA HIS A 228 0.98 26.37 -7.51
C HIS A 228 -0.09 26.05 -6.45
N LEU A 229 -1.27 26.67 -6.53
CA LEU A 229 -2.40 26.41 -5.61
C LEU A 229 -3.42 25.44 -6.20
N ILE A 230 -3.41 25.25 -7.52
CA ILE A 230 -4.35 24.37 -8.23
C ILE A 230 -3.73 22.99 -8.49
N GLN A 231 -2.45 22.95 -8.89
CA GLN A 231 -1.81 21.71 -9.36
C GLN A 231 -1.41 20.73 -8.25
N THR A 232 -1.40 21.18 -6.99
CA THR A 232 -0.91 20.38 -5.87
C THR A 232 -1.58 20.81 -4.58
N SER A 233 -1.66 19.88 -3.64
CA SER A 233 -2.34 20.05 -2.37
C SER A 233 -1.55 19.42 -1.23
N SER A 234 -1.66 20.06 -0.08
CA SER A 234 -1.18 19.58 1.20
C SER A 234 -2.00 20.18 2.33
N GLY A 235 -2.10 19.40 3.40
CA GLY A 235 -2.59 19.88 4.66
C GLY A 235 -2.22 18.95 5.81
N CYS A 236 -2.01 17.66 5.54
CA CYS A 236 -1.86 16.69 6.63
C CYS A 236 -0.52 16.77 7.36
N GLN A 237 0.55 17.22 6.70
CA GLN A 237 1.87 17.40 7.33
C GLN A 237 2.03 18.75 8.05
N ILE A 238 1.02 19.63 8.00
CA ILE A 238 1.09 20.99 8.53
C ILE A 238 0.21 21.07 9.77
N ASP A 239 0.80 21.28 10.95
CA ASP A 239 0.06 21.77 12.12
C ASP A 239 0.15 23.29 12.16
N PRO A 240 -0.98 24.01 12.03
CA PRO A 240 -0.99 25.46 12.14
C PRO A 240 -0.53 25.99 13.51
N ARG A 241 -0.43 25.13 14.53
CA ARG A 241 0.11 25.44 15.87
C ARG A 241 1.62 25.18 15.96
N SER A 242 2.22 24.52 14.97
CA SER A 242 3.67 24.27 14.95
C SER A 242 4.43 25.54 14.63
N GLU A 243 5.46 25.85 15.42
CA GLU A 243 6.45 26.89 15.10
C GLU A 243 7.20 26.61 13.78
N LYS A 244 7.15 25.35 13.30
CA LYS A 244 7.73 24.90 12.03
C LYS A 244 6.64 24.21 11.19
N PRO A 245 5.98 24.91 10.27
CA PRO A 245 4.90 24.34 9.46
C PRO A 245 5.34 23.21 8.52
N ASP A 246 6.65 23.01 8.33
CA ASP A 246 7.24 21.95 7.49
C ASP A 246 7.68 20.69 8.27
N THR A 247 7.54 20.66 9.60
CA THR A 247 7.90 19.48 10.42
C THR A 247 6.66 18.68 10.79
N CYS A 248 6.81 17.36 10.83
CA CYS A 248 5.78 16.46 11.31
C CYS A 248 5.33 16.85 12.74
N PRO A 249 4.08 17.29 12.94
CA PRO A 249 3.64 17.92 14.19
C PRO A 249 3.76 17.05 15.44
N TRP A 250 3.80 15.73 15.27
CA TRP A 250 3.76 14.72 16.33
C TRP A 250 5.09 13.99 16.54
N GLU A 251 6.18 14.43 15.91
CA GLU A 251 7.49 13.79 16.07
C GLU A 251 7.92 13.78 17.56
N GLY A 252 7.99 12.58 18.15
CA GLY A 252 8.40 12.36 19.53
C GLY A 252 7.31 12.54 20.59
N LYS A 253 6.02 12.61 20.22
CA LYS A 253 4.88 12.64 21.15
C LYS A 253 3.93 11.45 20.93
N ASP A 254 3.32 10.97 22.00
CA ASP A 254 2.21 10.02 21.92
C ASP A 254 0.98 10.71 21.33
N LEU A 255 0.32 10.04 20.37
CA LEU A 255 -0.85 10.58 19.65
C LEU A 255 -2.15 10.30 20.42
N GLU A 256 -2.95 11.34 20.65
CA GLU A 256 -4.29 11.22 21.22
C GLU A 256 -5.36 10.95 20.14
N SER A 257 -6.54 10.46 20.55
CA SER A 257 -7.63 10.11 19.62
C SER A 257 -8.14 11.30 18.78
N ASN A 258 -8.08 12.51 19.34
CA ASN A 258 -8.52 13.75 18.71
C ASN A 258 -7.39 14.47 17.95
N ASP A 259 -6.15 14.02 18.08
CA ASP A 259 -5.05 14.57 17.28
C ASP A 259 -5.27 14.26 15.80
N THR A 260 -4.77 15.15 14.95
CA THR A 260 -4.95 15.03 13.51
C THR A 260 -3.68 14.56 12.83
N ILE A 261 -3.79 13.63 11.89
CA ILE A 261 -2.68 12.95 11.25
C ILE A 261 -2.93 12.72 9.76
N CYS A 262 -1.87 12.52 8.97
CA CYS A 262 -2.01 11.97 7.62
C CYS A 262 -2.64 10.58 7.67
N ILE A 263 -3.61 10.30 6.80
CA ILE A 263 -4.39 9.05 6.84
C ILE A 263 -3.55 7.78 6.63
N TRP A 264 -2.36 7.93 6.02
CA TRP A 264 -1.40 6.86 5.74
C TRP A 264 -0.22 6.82 6.72
N ASP A 265 -0.21 7.64 7.78
CA ASP A 265 0.89 7.63 8.76
C ASP A 265 0.96 6.27 9.47
N THR A 266 2.19 5.78 9.65
CA THR A 266 2.46 4.44 10.17
C THR A 266 2.38 4.34 11.68
N GLN A 267 2.34 5.46 12.41
CA GLN A 267 2.24 5.48 13.88
C GLN A 267 0.87 5.01 14.37
N VAL A 268 -0.15 5.03 13.50
CA VAL A 268 -1.48 4.51 13.80
C VAL A 268 -1.87 3.45 12.77
N LYS A 269 -2.85 2.60 13.12
CA LYS A 269 -3.42 1.63 12.17
C LYS A 269 -4.36 2.33 11.19
N GLY A 270 -3.81 3.20 10.33
CA GLY A 270 -4.54 3.95 9.30
C GLY A 270 -4.57 3.26 7.94
N ASN A 271 -5.00 4.00 6.91
CA ASN A 271 -5.07 3.52 5.53
C ASN A 271 -3.72 2.97 5.08
N PHE A 272 -3.75 1.84 4.37
CA PHE A 272 -2.58 1.20 3.82
C PHE A 272 -2.96 0.55 2.50
N PHE A 273 -2.28 0.93 1.44
CA PHE A 273 -2.68 0.62 0.07
C PHE A 273 -1.47 0.35 -0.82
N TYR A 274 -1.72 -0.35 -1.92
CA TYR A 274 -0.83 -0.33 -3.07
C TYR A 274 -1.24 0.79 -4.01
N HIS A 275 -0.26 1.37 -4.69
CA HIS A 275 -0.47 2.34 -5.74
C HIS A 275 0.26 1.81 -6.97
N THR A 276 -0.49 1.25 -7.91
CA THR A 276 0.06 0.80 -9.19
C THR A 276 0.05 1.96 -10.16
N SER A 277 1.13 2.13 -10.91
CA SER A 277 1.34 3.21 -11.87
C SER A 277 2.33 2.72 -12.90
N ILE A 278 1.80 2.42 -14.10
CA ILE A 278 2.56 1.81 -15.19
C ILE A 278 2.31 2.63 -16.45
N ALA A 279 3.40 3.11 -17.06
CA ALA A 279 3.36 3.83 -18.31
C ALA A 279 3.37 2.87 -19.50
N ILE A 280 2.45 3.03 -20.43
CA ILE A 280 2.42 2.34 -21.72
C ILE A 280 2.45 3.34 -22.87
N PRO A 281 2.95 2.98 -24.06
CA PRO A 281 2.96 3.88 -25.20
C PRO A 281 1.55 4.41 -25.54
N LEU A 282 1.45 5.71 -25.85
CA LEU A 282 0.20 6.38 -26.19
C LEU A 282 -0.49 5.74 -27.40
N SER A 283 0.29 5.12 -28.31
CA SER A 283 -0.22 4.37 -29.46
C SER A 283 -0.98 3.09 -29.10
N ARG A 284 -0.80 2.56 -27.88
CA ARG A 284 -1.40 1.30 -27.42
C ARG A 284 -2.57 1.47 -26.45
N ILE A 285 -2.83 2.70 -25.97
CA ILE A 285 -3.84 2.93 -24.93
C ILE A 285 -5.26 2.51 -25.34
N ALA A 286 -5.66 2.76 -26.59
CA ALA A 286 -7.00 2.39 -27.05
C ALA A 286 -7.22 0.87 -27.01
N GLU A 287 -6.20 0.07 -27.35
CA GLU A 287 -6.25 -1.38 -27.23
C GLU A 287 -6.33 -1.80 -25.75
N ALA A 288 -5.51 -1.17 -24.89
CA ALA A 288 -5.50 -1.44 -23.46
C ALA A 288 -6.85 -1.16 -22.80
N ILE A 289 -7.50 -0.04 -23.13
CA ILE A 289 -8.82 0.31 -22.59
C ILE A 289 -9.87 -0.72 -23.01
N ARG A 290 -9.86 -1.22 -24.26
CA ARG A 290 -10.78 -2.28 -24.69
C ARG A 290 -10.60 -3.56 -23.88
N ASP A 291 -9.35 -3.96 -23.60
CA ASP A 291 -9.11 -5.12 -22.76
C ASP A 291 -9.53 -4.90 -21.31
N LEU A 292 -9.28 -3.70 -20.76
CA LEU A 292 -9.75 -3.36 -19.41
C LEU A 292 -11.28 -3.39 -19.34
N LYS A 293 -11.98 -2.93 -20.38
CA LYS A 293 -13.44 -3.06 -20.50
C LYS A 293 -13.88 -4.51 -20.57
N ARG A 294 -13.16 -5.39 -21.27
CA ARG A 294 -13.44 -6.85 -21.24
C ARG A 294 -13.30 -7.42 -19.81
N ILE A 295 -12.28 -7.01 -19.07
CA ILE A 295 -12.10 -7.41 -17.65
C ILE A 295 -13.28 -6.93 -16.81
N ARG A 296 -13.68 -5.66 -16.97
CA ARG A 296 -14.89 -5.11 -16.35
C ARG A 296 -16.14 -5.91 -16.72
N ASP A 297 -16.35 -6.20 -17.99
CA ASP A 297 -17.59 -6.83 -18.48
C ASP A 297 -17.74 -8.30 -18.01
N MET A 298 -16.63 -8.96 -17.67
CA MET A 298 -16.66 -10.30 -17.06
C MET A 298 -17.15 -10.28 -15.61
N ASP A 299 -16.73 -9.29 -14.82
CA ASP A 299 -17.18 -9.09 -13.44
C ASP A 299 -17.00 -7.63 -13.00
N PRO A 300 -18.02 -6.77 -13.19
CA PRO A 300 -17.93 -5.36 -12.80
C PRO A 300 -17.73 -5.19 -11.29
N SER A 301 -18.23 -6.14 -10.49
CA SER A 301 -18.15 -6.09 -9.04
C SER A 301 -16.71 -6.33 -8.52
N ALA A 302 -15.87 -6.95 -9.35
CA ALA A 302 -14.45 -7.10 -9.08
C ALA A 302 -13.69 -5.78 -9.00
N LEU A 303 -14.24 -4.72 -9.62
CA LEU A 303 -13.60 -3.41 -9.74
C LEU A 303 -14.23 -2.35 -8.81
N CYS A 304 -15.27 -2.68 -8.02
CA CYS A 304 -15.87 -1.72 -7.07
C CYS A 304 -14.84 -1.12 -6.11
N THR A 305 -13.85 -1.94 -5.70
CA THR A 305 -12.80 -1.50 -4.78
C THR A 305 -11.92 -0.44 -5.43
N LEU A 306 -11.56 -0.58 -6.72
CA LEU A 306 -10.84 0.46 -7.44
C LEU A 306 -11.60 1.78 -7.43
N ASP A 307 -12.91 1.74 -7.70
CA ASP A 307 -13.72 2.96 -7.77
C ASP A 307 -13.82 3.69 -6.42
N SER A 308 -13.77 2.94 -5.30
CA SER A 308 -13.68 3.53 -3.96
C SER A 308 -12.33 4.20 -3.67
N TYR A 309 -11.28 3.89 -4.45
CA TYR A 309 -9.93 4.45 -4.36
C TYR A 309 -9.57 5.28 -5.62
N LEU A 310 -10.47 6.18 -6.02
CA LEU A 310 -10.29 7.12 -7.15
C LEU A 310 -10.32 6.51 -8.55
N GLY A 311 -10.62 5.21 -8.68
CA GLY A 311 -10.70 4.53 -9.97
C GLY A 311 -9.35 4.38 -10.66
N VAL A 312 -9.40 4.16 -11.98
CA VAL A 312 -8.23 4.11 -12.86
C VAL A 312 -7.91 5.51 -13.37
N GLN A 313 -6.82 6.06 -12.88
CA GLN A 313 -6.25 7.32 -13.32
C GLN A 313 -5.45 7.14 -14.60
N LEU A 314 -5.71 7.97 -15.60
CA LEU A 314 -4.99 8.00 -16.85
C LEU A 314 -4.36 9.39 -17.01
N ARG A 315 -3.02 9.41 -16.95
CA ARG A 315 -2.22 10.64 -17.02
C ARG A 315 -1.27 10.62 -18.20
N TYR A 316 -0.99 11.78 -18.76
CA TYR A 316 -0.19 11.90 -19.97
C TYR A 316 1.26 12.24 -19.66
N PHE A 317 2.16 11.60 -20.40
CA PHE A 317 3.60 11.78 -20.24
C PHE A 317 4.26 11.85 -21.62
N LYS A 318 5.21 12.77 -21.83
CA LYS A 318 5.98 12.82 -23.09
C LYS A 318 7.21 11.94 -23.04
N LYS A 319 7.67 11.50 -24.21
CA LYS A 319 8.97 10.84 -24.33
C LYS A 319 10.08 11.70 -23.72
N SER A 320 11.09 11.04 -23.17
CA SER A 320 12.25 11.65 -22.55
C SER A 320 13.54 11.10 -23.16
N GLU A 321 14.63 11.86 -23.05
CA GLU A 321 15.99 11.37 -23.37
C GLU A 321 16.74 10.85 -22.14
N ASP A 322 16.15 10.98 -20.95
CA ASP A 322 16.76 10.55 -19.71
C ASP A 322 16.79 9.03 -19.62
N TYR A 323 17.89 8.47 -19.16
CA TYR A 323 18.24 7.08 -19.43
C TYR A 323 17.28 6.05 -18.82
N LEU A 324 16.74 6.34 -17.63
CA LEU A 324 15.73 5.50 -16.97
C LEU A 324 14.28 5.97 -17.21
N ALA A 325 14.06 6.91 -18.13
CA ALA A 325 12.73 7.41 -18.47
C ALA A 325 12.08 6.59 -19.61
N HIS A 326 10.91 7.05 -20.07
CA HIS A 326 10.11 6.41 -21.12
C HIS A 326 10.56 6.84 -22.53
N LYS A 327 10.61 5.87 -23.46
CA LYS A 327 11.07 6.06 -24.85
C LYS A 327 10.09 6.80 -25.75
N GLU A 328 8.81 6.74 -25.42
CA GLU A 328 7.72 7.20 -26.26
C GLU A 328 6.77 8.09 -25.44
N ASP A 329 6.01 8.93 -26.13
CA ASP A 329 4.86 9.59 -25.52
C ASP A 329 3.95 8.48 -24.98
N SER A 330 3.59 8.59 -23.71
CA SER A 330 3.04 7.50 -22.92
C SER A 330 1.84 7.95 -22.10
N VAL A 331 1.04 6.97 -21.70
CA VAL A 331 -0.05 7.10 -20.75
C VAL A 331 0.32 6.31 -19.53
N VAL A 332 0.27 6.96 -18.38
CA VAL A 332 0.40 6.28 -17.10
C VAL A 332 -0.98 5.80 -16.68
N VAL A 333 -1.14 4.47 -16.63
CA VAL A 333 -2.32 3.80 -16.07
C VAL A 333 -2.04 3.59 -14.59
N GLU A 334 -2.80 4.26 -13.74
CA GLU A 334 -2.61 4.24 -12.30
C GLU A 334 -3.89 3.90 -11.56
N PHE A 335 -3.76 3.21 -10.45
CA PHE A 335 -4.88 2.93 -9.56
C PHE A 335 -4.37 2.60 -8.17
N ILE A 336 -5.15 3.00 -7.17
CA ILE A 336 -4.88 2.73 -5.76
C ILE A 336 -5.84 1.63 -5.32
N TYR A 337 -5.38 0.73 -4.46
CA TYR A 337 -6.22 -0.34 -3.94
C TYR A 337 -5.75 -0.83 -2.59
N PHE A 338 -6.70 -1.39 -1.85
CA PHE A 338 -6.52 -1.90 -0.50
C PHE A 338 -5.30 -2.81 -0.37
N ARG A 339 -4.51 -2.60 0.69
CA ARG A 339 -3.43 -3.50 1.11
C ARG A 339 -3.62 -3.85 2.58
N HIS A 340 -3.58 -5.13 2.90
CA HIS A 340 -3.56 -5.56 4.30
C HIS A 340 -2.17 -5.30 4.93
N ARG A 341 -2.14 -4.90 6.22
CA ARG A 341 -0.87 -4.67 6.93
C ARG A 341 -0.19 -5.97 7.31
N GLU A 342 -0.97 -6.95 7.75
CA GLU A 342 -0.49 -8.31 7.98
C GLU A 342 -0.24 -9.02 6.65
N LEU A 343 0.90 -9.70 6.59
CA LEU A 343 1.35 -10.47 5.44
C LEU A 343 0.47 -11.71 5.23
N GLY A 344 0.33 -12.14 3.98
CA GLY A 344 -0.39 -13.36 3.63
C GLY A 344 -1.91 -13.28 3.83
N VAL A 345 -2.47 -12.07 3.97
CA VAL A 345 -3.92 -11.86 4.01
C VAL A 345 -4.44 -11.64 2.58
N PRO A 346 -5.36 -12.50 2.10
CA PRO A 346 -5.91 -12.35 0.76
C PRO A 346 -6.71 -11.06 0.57
N ARG A 347 -6.71 -10.57 -0.66
CA ARG A 347 -7.58 -9.48 -1.09
C ARG A 347 -8.78 -10.04 -1.81
N TRP A 348 -9.97 -9.57 -1.44
CA TRP A 348 -11.17 -9.86 -2.20
C TRP A 348 -11.02 -9.29 -3.62
N ASN A 349 -11.41 -10.07 -4.63
CA ASN A 349 -11.29 -9.71 -6.05
C ASN A 349 -9.86 -9.33 -6.52
N GLY A 350 -8.83 -9.76 -5.79
CA GLY A 350 -7.43 -9.50 -6.14
C GLY A 350 -7.03 -10.00 -7.54
N HIS A 351 -7.72 -11.03 -8.04
CA HIS A 351 -7.45 -11.60 -9.36
C HIS A 351 -7.60 -10.59 -10.50
N ALA A 352 -8.64 -9.74 -10.48
CA ALA A 352 -8.87 -8.73 -11.51
C ALA A 352 -7.77 -7.67 -11.49
N ILE A 353 -7.32 -7.26 -10.30
CA ILE A 353 -6.22 -6.30 -10.13
C ILE A 353 -4.90 -6.88 -10.63
N ASP A 354 -4.62 -8.14 -10.29
CA ASP A 354 -3.43 -8.85 -10.74
C ASP A 354 -3.43 -9.01 -12.27
N GLU A 355 -4.59 -9.26 -12.87
CA GLU A 355 -4.75 -9.37 -14.32
C GLU A 355 -4.51 -8.04 -15.02
N ILE A 356 -5.12 -6.95 -14.54
CA ILE A 356 -4.91 -5.59 -15.05
C ILE A 356 -3.42 -5.21 -14.97
N GLU A 357 -2.79 -5.39 -13.80
CA GLU A 357 -1.40 -5.00 -13.59
C GLU A 357 -0.45 -5.78 -14.51
N GLN A 358 -0.61 -7.10 -14.58
CA GLN A 358 0.23 -7.95 -15.44
C GLN A 358 -0.02 -7.67 -16.92
N MET A 359 -1.27 -7.44 -17.33
CA MET A 359 -1.59 -7.13 -18.72
C MET A 359 -0.92 -5.81 -19.15
N VAL A 360 -1.09 -4.73 -18.38
CA VAL A 360 -0.48 -3.43 -18.68
C VAL A 360 1.05 -3.53 -18.68
N LEU A 361 1.64 -4.27 -17.74
CA LEU A 361 3.08 -4.44 -17.66
C LEU A 361 3.66 -5.29 -18.80
N GLN A 362 2.96 -6.36 -19.18
CA GLN A 362 3.53 -7.42 -20.01
C GLN A 362 3.04 -7.36 -21.47
N LYS A 363 1.72 -7.34 -21.70
CA LYS A 363 1.12 -7.25 -23.05
C LYS A 363 1.44 -5.92 -23.73
N TYR A 364 1.41 -4.83 -22.97
CA TYR A 364 1.60 -3.47 -23.47
C TYR A 364 3.01 -2.92 -23.28
N GLY A 365 3.95 -3.76 -22.83
CA GLY A 365 5.35 -3.36 -22.65
C GLY A 365 5.55 -2.27 -21.60
N GLY A 366 4.68 -2.23 -20.58
CA GLY A 366 4.63 -1.16 -19.61
C GLY A 366 5.92 -0.98 -18.80
N VAL A 367 6.20 0.27 -18.42
CA VAL A 367 7.30 0.66 -17.55
C VAL A 367 6.72 1.17 -16.24
N PRO A 368 7.00 0.54 -15.09
CA PRO A 368 6.49 0.98 -13.80
C PRO A 368 7.09 2.34 -13.41
N HIS A 369 6.27 3.19 -12.80
CA HIS A 369 6.76 4.37 -12.09
C HIS A 369 7.67 3.96 -10.92
N TRP A 370 8.84 4.59 -10.81
CA TRP A 370 9.91 4.17 -9.91
C TRP A 370 9.60 4.34 -8.41
N GLY A 371 8.77 5.33 -8.06
CA GLY A 371 8.36 5.58 -6.67
C GLY A 371 7.07 4.87 -6.22
N LYS A 372 6.55 3.91 -7.00
CA LYS A 372 5.24 3.27 -6.79
C LYS A 372 5.34 1.76 -7.04
N ASN A 373 4.19 1.09 -7.16
CA ASN A 373 4.04 -0.31 -7.58
C ASN A 373 4.44 -1.37 -6.55
N ARG A 374 4.07 -2.61 -6.87
CA ARG A 374 4.48 -3.83 -6.18
C ARG A 374 5.88 -4.26 -6.62
N VAL A 375 6.58 -5.00 -5.75
CA VAL A 375 7.99 -5.37 -5.96
C VAL A 375 8.20 -6.09 -7.29
N TYR A 376 7.36 -7.06 -7.62
CA TYR A 376 7.54 -7.86 -8.85
C TYR A 376 7.43 -7.05 -10.14
N THR A 377 6.77 -5.88 -10.12
CA THR A 377 6.56 -5.06 -11.33
C THR A 377 7.87 -4.52 -11.92
N PHE A 378 8.90 -4.41 -11.08
CA PHE A 378 10.23 -3.94 -11.47
C PHE A 378 11.07 -5.01 -12.16
N GLU A 379 10.63 -6.26 -12.20
CA GLU A 379 11.37 -7.36 -12.84
C GLU A 379 11.58 -7.05 -14.32
N GLY A 380 12.85 -6.87 -14.71
CA GLY A 380 13.23 -6.52 -16.08
C GLY A 380 12.81 -5.11 -16.54
N ALA A 381 12.27 -4.27 -15.65
CA ALA A 381 11.73 -2.96 -16.01
C ALA A 381 12.77 -2.02 -16.61
N ALA A 382 13.98 -1.98 -16.05
CA ALA A 382 15.04 -1.09 -16.52
C ALA A 382 15.44 -1.36 -17.98
N LYS A 383 15.30 -2.59 -18.49
CA LYS A 383 15.59 -2.92 -19.90
C LYS A 383 14.64 -2.24 -20.89
N ARG A 384 13.46 -1.80 -20.43
CA ARG A 384 12.45 -1.11 -21.24
C ARG A 384 12.65 0.42 -21.26
N THR A 385 13.61 0.95 -20.50
CA THR A 385 13.94 2.38 -20.44
C THR A 385 14.82 2.83 -21.59
N VAL A 386 14.96 4.15 -21.77
CA VAL A 386 15.70 4.79 -22.88
C VAL A 386 17.08 4.17 -23.09
N ASN A 387 17.94 4.11 -22.06
CA ASN A 387 19.31 3.61 -22.21
C ASN A 387 19.91 3.11 -20.89
N LEU A 388 19.59 1.87 -20.52
CA LEU A 388 20.13 1.25 -19.30
C LEU A 388 21.66 1.12 -19.31
N GLU A 389 22.27 0.82 -20.45
CA GLU A 389 23.73 0.61 -20.54
C GLU A 389 24.49 1.88 -20.16
N LYS A 390 24.14 3.02 -20.76
CA LYS A 390 24.75 4.31 -20.39
C LYS A 390 24.45 4.73 -18.95
N PHE A 391 23.28 4.37 -18.41
CA PHE A 391 22.98 4.61 -17.00
C PHE A 391 23.96 3.86 -16.10
N LEU A 392 24.20 2.57 -16.39
CA LEU A 392 25.12 1.72 -15.63
C LEU A 392 26.58 2.19 -15.74
N GLU A 393 26.98 2.74 -16.90
CA GLU A 393 28.29 3.39 -17.06
C GLU A 393 28.46 4.58 -16.10
N VAL A 394 27.47 5.47 -16.04
CA VAL A 394 27.49 6.62 -15.10
C VAL A 394 27.45 6.13 -13.65
N LYS A 395 26.63 5.14 -13.33
CA LYS A 395 26.59 4.51 -12.00
C LYS A 395 27.97 4.02 -11.58
N LYS A 396 28.65 3.26 -12.44
CA LYS A 396 29.99 2.74 -12.16
C LYS A 396 31.03 3.84 -12.01
N GLN A 397 30.90 4.94 -12.76
CA GLN A 397 31.79 6.08 -12.65
C GLN A 397 31.61 6.85 -11.33
N PHE A 398 30.36 6.98 -10.86
CA PHE A 398 30.03 7.79 -9.70
C PHE A 398 30.19 7.00 -8.40
N ASP A 399 29.75 5.74 -8.38
CA ASP A 399 29.75 4.87 -7.21
C ASP A 399 30.23 3.45 -7.59
N PRO A 400 31.54 3.26 -7.84
CA PRO A 400 32.11 1.99 -8.27
C PRO A 400 32.01 0.88 -7.23
N GLU A 401 31.92 1.23 -5.94
CA GLU A 401 31.83 0.29 -4.82
C GLU A 401 30.38 0.02 -4.40
N GLY A 402 29.40 0.77 -4.92
CA GLY A 402 27.98 0.54 -4.67
C GLY A 402 27.49 1.00 -3.30
N TYR A 403 28.08 2.04 -2.71
CA TYR A 403 27.63 2.62 -1.43
C TYR A 403 26.16 3.06 -1.44
N PHE A 404 25.64 3.46 -2.60
CA PHE A 404 24.26 3.88 -2.79
C PHE A 404 23.38 2.78 -3.41
N SER A 405 23.84 1.52 -3.38
CA SER A 405 23.14 0.37 -3.95
C SER A 405 22.62 -0.58 -2.87
N SER A 406 21.65 -1.40 -3.25
CA SER A 406 21.02 -2.44 -2.43
C SER A 406 20.69 -3.64 -3.32
N GLU A 407 20.44 -4.82 -2.73
CA GLU A 407 19.98 -5.99 -3.49
C GLU A 407 18.73 -5.67 -4.34
N TRP A 408 17.82 -4.87 -3.80
CA TRP A 408 16.63 -4.43 -4.52
C TRP A 408 16.96 -3.52 -5.71
N SER A 409 17.74 -2.45 -5.51
CA SER A 409 18.07 -1.52 -6.60
C SER A 409 18.88 -2.19 -7.70
N ASP A 410 19.77 -3.12 -7.35
CA ASP A 410 20.55 -3.88 -8.31
C ASP A 410 19.68 -4.87 -9.10
N GLY A 411 18.65 -5.44 -8.47
CA GLY A 411 17.64 -6.23 -9.14
C GLY A 411 16.77 -5.41 -10.10
N VAL A 412 16.35 -4.21 -9.70
CA VAL A 412 15.60 -3.26 -10.55
C VAL A 412 16.40 -2.93 -11.80
N LEU A 413 17.71 -2.69 -11.64
CA LEU A 413 18.65 -2.36 -12.72
C LEU A 413 19.13 -3.58 -13.53
N GLY A 414 18.76 -4.80 -13.12
CA GLY A 414 19.11 -6.04 -13.80
C GLY A 414 20.60 -6.42 -13.70
N ILE A 415 21.32 -5.92 -12.69
CA ILE A 415 22.73 -6.23 -12.43
C ILE A 415 22.92 -7.17 -11.23
N GLY A 416 21.87 -7.40 -10.44
CA GLY A 416 21.85 -8.35 -9.32
C GLY A 416 20.91 -9.53 -9.54
N LYS A 417 20.45 -10.14 -8.45
CA LYS A 417 19.32 -11.07 -8.49
C LYS A 417 18.05 -10.32 -8.91
N GLY A 418 17.08 -11.02 -9.51
CA GLY A 418 15.77 -10.43 -9.81
C GLY A 418 15.10 -9.84 -8.56
N VAL A 419 14.09 -8.99 -8.76
CA VAL A 419 13.41 -8.30 -7.65
C VAL A 419 12.39 -9.20 -6.94
N GLN A 420 11.97 -10.29 -7.59
CA GLN A 420 10.93 -11.16 -7.03
C GLN A 420 11.42 -11.97 -5.83
N ILE A 421 10.64 -11.92 -4.74
CA ILE A 421 10.90 -12.66 -3.51
C ILE A 421 9.92 -13.82 -3.42
N TRP A 422 10.43 -15.04 -3.44
CA TRP A 422 9.64 -16.27 -3.44
C TRP A 422 9.51 -16.84 -2.03
N ARG A 423 8.28 -16.89 -1.53
CA ARG A 423 7.89 -17.52 -0.27
C ARG A 423 6.39 -17.78 -0.25
N ASP A 424 5.92 -18.55 0.73
CA ASP A 424 4.50 -18.75 0.93
C ASP A 424 3.80 -17.39 1.13
N GLY A 425 2.66 -17.21 0.46
CA GLY A 425 1.92 -15.94 0.43
C GLY A 425 2.58 -14.79 -0.38
N CYS A 426 3.68 -15.01 -1.11
CA CYS A 426 4.38 -13.92 -1.80
C CYS A 426 3.53 -13.14 -2.80
N ALA A 427 2.54 -13.77 -3.45
CA ALA A 427 1.67 -13.09 -4.41
C ALA A 427 0.66 -12.17 -3.71
N LEU A 428 0.18 -12.58 -2.52
CA LEU A 428 -0.66 -11.76 -1.66
C LEU A 428 0.07 -10.50 -1.22
N ASP A 429 1.35 -10.62 -0.91
CA ASP A 429 2.20 -9.53 -0.45
C ASP A 429 2.81 -8.71 -1.60
N GLY A 430 2.46 -9.00 -2.86
CA GLY A 430 2.97 -8.25 -4.01
C GLY A 430 4.47 -8.45 -4.29
N LEU A 431 5.04 -9.54 -3.78
CA LEU A 431 6.47 -9.84 -3.88
C LEU A 431 6.81 -10.71 -5.10
N CYS A 432 5.85 -11.46 -5.62
CA CYS A 432 6.02 -12.37 -6.74
C CYS A 432 4.76 -12.41 -7.61
N VAL A 433 4.90 -12.82 -8.87
CA VAL A 433 3.78 -13.35 -9.66
C VAL A 433 3.58 -14.81 -9.28
N CYS A 434 2.36 -15.22 -8.95
CA CYS A 434 2.14 -16.58 -8.47
C CYS A 434 2.52 -17.63 -9.55
N LYS A 435 3.19 -18.70 -9.13
CA LYS A 435 3.45 -19.90 -9.94
C LYS A 435 2.92 -21.21 -9.33
N GLU A 436 2.71 -21.20 -8.03
CA GLU A 436 2.33 -22.34 -7.21
C GLU A 436 1.25 -21.87 -6.25
N ASP A 437 0.38 -22.77 -5.81
CA ASP A 437 -0.73 -22.42 -4.94
C ASP A 437 -0.28 -21.86 -3.60
N ARG A 438 0.84 -22.35 -3.04
CA ARG A 438 1.41 -21.83 -1.78
C ARG A 438 1.72 -20.33 -1.79
N HIS A 439 1.89 -19.71 -2.97
CA HIS A 439 2.07 -18.26 -3.08
C HIS A 439 0.76 -17.47 -2.83
N CYS A 440 -0.39 -18.15 -2.83
CA CYS A 440 -1.73 -17.56 -2.83
C CYS A 440 -2.53 -17.83 -1.54
N ALA A 441 -2.00 -18.55 -0.56
CA ALA A 441 -2.72 -19.04 0.64
C ALA A 441 -3.83 -20.08 0.34
N PRO A 442 -3.46 -21.30 -0.11
CA PRO A 442 -4.42 -22.36 -0.45
C PRO A 442 -5.22 -22.83 0.76
N GLU A 443 -4.66 -22.74 1.96
CA GLU A 443 -5.34 -23.01 3.23
C GLU A 443 -6.52 -22.05 3.50
N LYS A 444 -6.55 -20.88 2.84
CA LYS A 444 -7.64 -19.91 2.87
C LYS A 444 -8.55 -20.00 1.63
N GLY A 445 -8.37 -21.01 0.78
CA GLY A 445 -9.17 -21.22 -0.43
C GLY A 445 -8.71 -20.42 -1.66
N PHE A 446 -7.49 -19.87 -1.64
CA PHE A 446 -6.92 -19.07 -2.74
C PHE A 446 -5.76 -19.82 -3.40
N VAL A 447 -5.81 -19.94 -4.72
CA VAL A 447 -4.88 -20.74 -5.53
C VAL A 447 -4.37 -19.93 -6.72
N CYS A 448 -3.27 -20.39 -7.32
CA CYS A 448 -2.69 -19.71 -8.47
C CYS A 448 -3.36 -20.19 -9.77
N ARG A 449 -4.07 -19.30 -10.46
CA ARG A 449 -4.73 -19.62 -11.74
C ARG A 449 -4.18 -18.77 -12.87
N ALA A 450 -4.36 -19.24 -14.10
CA ALA A 450 -4.18 -18.39 -15.27
C ALA A 450 -5.29 -17.32 -15.29
N GLY A 451 -4.95 -16.10 -15.69
CA GLY A 451 -5.91 -15.01 -15.88
C GLY A 451 -6.85 -15.27 -17.05
N ALA A 452 -7.96 -14.54 -17.08
CA ALA A 452 -9.05 -14.77 -18.02
C ALA A 452 -8.72 -14.32 -19.46
N SER A 453 -7.88 -13.30 -19.62
CA SER A 453 -7.45 -12.73 -20.91
C SER A 453 -6.44 -13.59 -21.69
N SER A 454 -6.70 -14.88 -21.88
CA SER A 454 -5.82 -15.86 -22.54
C SER A 454 -5.85 -15.85 -24.08
N ASP A 455 -6.07 -14.68 -24.70
CA ASP A 455 -6.04 -14.56 -26.16
C ASP A 455 -4.61 -14.36 -26.72
N SER A 456 -4.29 -15.28 -27.64
CA SER A 456 -3.12 -15.50 -28.50
C SER A 456 -1.94 -14.50 -28.46
N GLY A 457 -0.79 -14.96 -27.94
CA GLY A 457 0.54 -14.43 -28.27
C GLY A 457 1.44 -14.08 -27.09
N PHE A 458 0.95 -14.15 -25.85
CA PHE A 458 1.69 -13.71 -24.65
C PHE A 458 1.60 -14.73 -23.50
N SER A 459 2.58 -14.74 -22.59
CA SER A 459 2.53 -15.58 -21.38
C SER A 459 1.28 -15.23 -20.56
N PRO A 460 0.38 -16.19 -20.28
CA PRO A 460 -0.85 -15.87 -19.55
C PRO A 460 -0.52 -15.28 -18.18
N SER A 461 -1.23 -14.21 -17.82
CA SER A 461 -1.17 -13.64 -16.48
C SER A 461 -1.51 -14.71 -15.45
N ARG A 462 -0.95 -14.60 -14.25
CA ARG A 462 -1.21 -15.54 -13.16
C ARG A 462 -1.73 -14.79 -11.96
N SER A 463 -2.91 -15.15 -11.49
CA SER A 463 -3.64 -14.36 -10.51
C SER A 463 -3.98 -15.19 -9.28
N VAL A 464 -4.00 -14.51 -8.14
CA VAL A 464 -4.50 -15.07 -6.88
C VAL A 464 -6.02 -15.21 -7.01
N SER A 465 -6.48 -16.41 -7.30
CA SER A 465 -7.89 -16.70 -7.55
C SER A 465 -8.48 -17.49 -6.41
N GLN A 466 -9.66 -17.11 -5.98
CA GLN A 466 -10.43 -17.94 -5.05
C GLN A 466 -10.94 -19.18 -5.79
N ASN A 467 -10.88 -20.36 -5.17
CA ASN A 467 -11.56 -21.53 -5.70
C ASN A 467 -13.07 -21.26 -5.71
N ARG A 468 -13.67 -21.07 -6.90
CA ARG A 468 -15.12 -21.20 -7.06
C ARG A 468 -15.45 -22.68 -6.81
N LEU A 469 -16.02 -22.99 -5.65
CA LEU A 469 -16.81 -24.20 -5.54
C LEU A 469 -17.93 -24.06 -6.58
N SER A 470 -18.01 -25.00 -7.52
CA SER A 470 -18.99 -25.02 -8.60
C SER A 470 -20.41 -24.78 -8.07
N ASP A 471 -21.17 -23.91 -8.73
CA ASP A 471 -22.59 -23.60 -8.52
C ASP A 471 -23.55 -24.79 -8.78
N SER A 472 -23.10 -26.04 -8.58
CA SER A 472 -23.92 -27.26 -8.67
C SER A 472 -24.11 -27.99 -7.34
N GLU A 473 -23.50 -27.51 -6.25
CA GLU A 473 -23.93 -27.88 -4.91
C GLU A 473 -24.57 -26.67 -4.27
N SER A 474 -25.91 -26.65 -4.27
CA SER A 474 -26.64 -25.99 -3.21
C SER A 474 -26.23 -26.65 -1.90
N VAL A 475 -25.09 -26.24 -1.35
CA VAL A 475 -24.82 -26.40 0.07
C VAL A 475 -25.82 -25.47 0.71
N THR A 476 -27.00 -26.01 1.00
CA THR A 476 -27.69 -25.67 2.23
C THR A 476 -26.61 -25.71 3.29
N ARG A 477 -26.05 -24.54 3.66
CA ARG A 477 -25.25 -24.41 4.86
C ARG A 477 -26.19 -24.82 5.98
N ARG A 478 -26.14 -26.10 6.36
CA ARG A 478 -26.57 -26.51 7.68
C ARG A 478 -25.71 -25.68 8.66
N PRO A 479 -26.27 -25.14 9.73
CA PRO A 479 -25.53 -24.31 10.69
C PRO A 479 -24.43 -25.06 11.47
N ASP A 480 -24.06 -26.26 11.04
CA ASP A 480 -23.29 -27.23 11.80
C ASP A 480 -21.96 -27.47 11.10
N GLU A 481 -21.00 -26.56 11.29
CA GLU A 481 -19.55 -26.82 11.33
C GLU A 481 -18.81 -25.49 11.51
N VAL A 482 -18.73 -25.10 12.78
CA VAL A 482 -18.20 -23.82 13.23
C VAL A 482 -17.00 -24.12 14.13
N TYR A 483 -15.82 -23.73 13.61
CA TYR A 483 -14.50 -23.55 14.24
C TYR A 483 -13.72 -24.78 14.75
N ARG A 484 -12.69 -25.17 13.96
CA ARG A 484 -11.48 -25.81 14.50
C ARG A 484 -10.72 -24.82 15.38
N LYS A 485 -10.23 -25.36 16.50
CA LYS A 485 -9.57 -24.71 17.65
C LYS A 485 -8.23 -23.99 17.36
N ASP A 486 -7.79 -23.88 16.11
CA ASP A 486 -6.45 -23.35 15.76
C ASP A 486 -6.42 -21.84 15.43
N SER A 487 -7.57 -21.14 15.49
CA SER A 487 -7.69 -19.80 14.89
C SER A 487 -8.20 -18.68 15.80
N LEU A 488 -8.62 -18.96 17.05
CA LEU A 488 -9.34 -17.95 17.86
C LEU A 488 -8.57 -17.40 19.09
N LEU A 489 -7.36 -17.89 19.38
CA LEU A 489 -6.54 -17.33 20.48
C LEU A 489 -5.08 -17.05 20.09
N LYS A 490 -4.65 -17.31 18.85
CA LYS A 490 -3.31 -16.91 18.38
C LYS A 490 -3.03 -15.40 18.41
N PRO A 491 -4.01 -14.47 18.28
CA PRO A 491 -3.72 -13.04 18.45
C PRO A 491 -3.43 -12.67 19.91
N PHE A 492 -3.72 -13.59 20.85
CA PHE A 492 -3.55 -13.40 22.28
C PHE A 492 -2.77 -14.58 22.92
N PHE A 493 -1.56 -14.81 22.40
CA PHE A 493 -0.35 -15.37 23.08
C PHE A 493 -0.31 -16.87 23.40
N LEU A 494 0.91 -17.46 23.46
CA LEU A 494 1.43 -18.30 24.56
C LEU A 494 2.63 -19.19 24.18
N PHE A 495 3.57 -19.36 25.13
CA PHE A 495 4.57 -20.45 25.11
C PHE A 495 3.98 -21.80 25.57
N CYS A 496 2.71 -21.84 25.98
CA CYS A 496 2.04 -22.99 26.57
C CYS A 496 0.56 -23.05 26.15
N ASP A 497 0.10 -24.20 25.65
CA ASP A 497 -1.28 -24.40 25.15
C ASP A 497 -2.37 -24.41 26.25
N LEU A 498 -2.01 -24.14 27.51
CA LEU A 498 -2.91 -24.12 28.66
C LEU A 498 -2.86 -22.76 29.36
N VAL A 499 -3.82 -21.89 29.04
CA VAL A 499 -4.11 -20.72 29.86
C VAL A 499 -5.58 -20.66 30.19
N TYR A 500 -5.85 -20.71 31.49
CA TYR A 500 -7.14 -20.37 32.05
C TYR A 500 -7.23 -18.84 32.18
N PRO A 501 -8.34 -18.19 31.78
CA PRO A 501 -8.49 -16.74 31.87
C PRO A 501 -8.19 -16.17 33.26
N ASN A 502 -8.51 -16.94 34.30
CA ASN A 502 -8.30 -16.56 35.70
C ASN A 502 -6.84 -16.68 36.18
N GLU A 503 -5.98 -17.33 35.38
CA GLU A 503 -4.57 -17.56 35.68
C GLU A 503 -3.63 -16.87 34.67
N ALA A 504 -4.21 -16.31 33.59
CA ALA A 504 -3.51 -15.53 32.57
C ALA A 504 -2.99 -14.23 33.18
N VAL A 505 -1.74 -13.90 32.89
CA VAL A 505 -1.12 -12.63 33.29
C VAL A 505 -0.85 -11.82 32.04
N GLN A 506 -1.37 -10.59 31.99
CA GLN A 506 -1.14 -9.65 30.91
C GLN A 506 0.01 -8.71 31.26
N THR A 507 0.97 -8.59 30.36
CA THR A 507 2.06 -7.61 30.44
C THR A 507 1.71 -6.33 29.67
N ARG A 508 2.46 -5.24 29.85
CA ARG A 508 2.21 -3.95 29.16
C ARG A 508 2.25 -3.99 27.63
N CYS A 509 3.01 -4.92 27.04
CA CYS A 509 2.95 -5.18 25.61
C CYS A 509 1.64 -5.87 25.18
N THR A 510 0.67 -5.98 26.09
CA THR A 510 -0.63 -6.66 25.98
C THR A 510 -0.53 -8.17 25.85
N HIS A 511 0.69 -8.73 25.85
CA HIS A 511 1.00 -10.15 25.80
C HIS A 511 0.60 -10.91 27.07
N LEU A 512 -0.06 -12.07 26.90
CA LEU A 512 -0.57 -12.95 27.94
C LEU A 512 0.38 -14.13 28.15
N TYR A 513 0.61 -14.44 29.41
CA TYR A 513 1.47 -15.52 29.83
C TYR A 513 0.76 -16.34 30.90
N CYS A 514 0.99 -17.66 30.93
CA CYS A 514 0.78 -18.41 32.15
C CYS A 514 1.90 -18.07 33.14
N LYS A 515 1.66 -18.23 34.45
CA LYS A 515 2.66 -17.93 35.49
C LYS A 515 4.02 -18.62 35.24
N PRO A 516 4.10 -19.91 34.86
CA PRO A 516 5.38 -20.55 34.53
C PRO A 516 6.11 -19.92 33.33
N CYS A 517 5.39 -19.58 32.25
CA CYS A 517 6.00 -18.97 31.07
C CYS A 517 6.50 -17.55 31.36
N LEU A 518 5.76 -16.77 32.16
CA LEU A 518 6.22 -15.45 32.58
C LEU A 518 7.48 -15.55 33.44
N ALA A 519 7.50 -16.48 34.41
CA ALA A 519 8.67 -16.74 35.25
C ALA A 519 9.90 -17.16 34.41
N TYR A 520 9.70 -17.97 33.37
CA TYR A 520 10.77 -18.33 32.43
C TYR A 520 11.31 -17.11 31.67
N VAL A 521 10.45 -16.26 31.11
CA VAL A 521 10.88 -15.06 30.37
C VAL A 521 11.59 -14.07 31.30
N LEU A 522 11.08 -13.85 32.52
CA LEU A 522 11.69 -12.97 33.52
C LEU A 522 13.06 -13.47 34.02
N SER A 523 13.25 -14.79 34.09
CA SER A 523 14.52 -15.41 34.51
C SER A 523 15.53 -15.59 33.37
N THR A 524 15.13 -15.40 32.12
CA THR A 524 15.99 -15.58 30.93
C THR A 524 16.15 -14.28 30.15
N THR A 525 15.33 -14.06 29.12
CA THR A 525 15.51 -12.99 28.13
C THR A 525 15.07 -11.62 28.62
N ARG A 526 14.15 -11.57 29.60
CA ARG A 526 13.46 -10.34 30.08
C ARG A 526 12.82 -9.50 28.99
N ALA A 527 12.67 -10.04 27.78
CA ALA A 527 12.12 -9.39 26.62
C ALA A 527 11.01 -10.27 26.05
N CYS A 528 9.92 -9.63 25.65
CA CYS A 528 8.80 -10.27 24.97
C CYS A 528 9.33 -10.92 23.68
N PRO A 529 9.07 -12.22 23.46
CA PRO A 529 9.59 -12.94 22.29
C PRO A 529 8.94 -12.51 20.96
N TYR A 530 7.84 -11.75 21.00
CA TYR A 530 7.07 -11.37 19.82
C TYR A 530 7.40 -9.98 19.29
N ASP A 531 7.62 -9.02 20.18
CA ASP A 531 7.88 -7.62 19.81
C ASP A 531 9.16 -7.05 20.46
N GLY A 532 9.86 -7.85 21.28
CA GLY A 532 11.10 -7.44 21.95
C GLY A 532 10.89 -6.52 23.16
N TYR A 533 9.64 -6.21 23.54
CA TYR A 533 9.35 -5.30 24.64
C TYR A 533 9.89 -5.81 25.98
N LEU A 534 10.51 -4.95 26.80
CA LEU A 534 11.10 -5.37 28.08
C LEU A 534 10.01 -5.69 29.11
N ILE A 535 10.02 -6.91 29.66
CA ILE A 535 9.02 -7.37 30.63
C ILE A 535 9.58 -7.28 32.04
N THR A 536 8.81 -6.69 32.95
CA THR A 536 9.12 -6.63 34.39
C THR A 536 7.99 -7.27 35.19
N ASP A 537 8.33 -7.85 36.34
CA ASP A 537 7.36 -8.51 37.24
C ASP A 537 6.35 -7.49 37.81
N THR A 538 6.79 -6.25 38.04
CA THR A 538 5.95 -5.15 38.54
C THR A 538 4.90 -4.64 37.56
N ASP A 539 5.08 -4.91 36.26
CA ASP A 539 4.19 -4.44 35.18
C ASP A 539 3.24 -5.52 34.64
N SER A 540 3.15 -6.65 35.35
CA SER A 540 2.38 -7.82 34.93
C SER A 540 1.23 -8.05 35.92
N LYS A 541 -0.01 -7.96 35.46
CA LYS A 541 -1.22 -8.17 36.29
C LYS A 541 -2.11 -9.24 35.69
N THR A 542 -3.02 -9.80 36.48
CA THR A 542 -3.90 -10.85 35.94
C THR A 542 -4.81 -10.27 34.85
N LEU A 543 -5.15 -11.08 33.85
CA LEU A 543 -6.03 -10.65 32.76
C LEU A 543 -7.38 -10.17 33.28
N GLN A 544 -7.88 -10.78 34.36
CA GLN A 544 -9.13 -10.37 35.02
C GLN A 544 -9.05 -8.94 35.60
N GLU A 545 -7.87 -8.53 36.07
CA GLU A 545 -7.65 -7.20 36.65
C GLU A 545 -7.36 -6.14 35.57
N GLU A 546 -6.59 -6.49 34.54
CA GLU A 546 -6.20 -5.54 33.47
C GLU A 546 -7.26 -5.37 32.39
N ASN A 547 -7.90 -6.47 31.98
CA ASN A 547 -8.85 -6.45 30.89
C ASN A 547 -10.00 -7.44 31.15
N PRO A 548 -10.92 -7.09 32.08
CA PRO A 548 -12.04 -7.95 32.44
C PRO A 548 -12.98 -8.24 31.27
N VAL A 549 -13.04 -7.35 30.27
CA VAL A 549 -13.86 -7.54 29.06
C VAL A 549 -13.25 -8.63 28.17
N LEU A 550 -11.93 -8.60 27.96
CA LEU A 550 -11.22 -9.66 27.24
C LEU A 550 -11.27 -10.99 28.01
N ALA A 551 -11.14 -10.95 29.34
CA ALA A 551 -11.30 -12.13 30.19
C ALA A 551 -12.69 -12.78 30.02
N ASP A 552 -13.76 -11.98 30.07
CA ASP A 552 -15.13 -12.46 29.86
C ASP A 552 -15.32 -13.01 28.43
N ALA A 553 -14.81 -12.32 27.41
CA ALA A 553 -14.88 -12.77 26.02
C ALA A 553 -14.19 -14.13 25.80
N ILE A 554 -12.99 -14.32 26.37
CA ILE A 554 -12.27 -15.60 26.29
C ILE A 554 -13.02 -16.70 27.07
N SER A 555 -13.60 -16.37 28.23
CA SER A 555 -14.33 -17.34 29.06
C SER A 555 -15.57 -17.93 28.38
N ARG A 556 -16.17 -17.19 27.43
CA ARG A 556 -17.37 -17.59 26.66
C ARG A 556 -17.04 -18.36 25.39
N VAL A 557 -15.77 -18.53 25.03
CA VAL A 557 -15.37 -19.32 23.87
C VAL A 557 -15.80 -20.77 24.06
N THR A 558 -16.50 -21.32 23.07
CA THR A 558 -16.89 -22.74 23.07
C THR A 558 -15.66 -23.62 22.89
N VAL A 559 -15.47 -24.58 23.79
CA VAL A 559 -14.35 -25.52 23.80
C VAL A 559 -14.85 -26.95 23.97
N HIS A 560 -14.08 -27.89 23.43
CA HIS A 560 -14.15 -29.29 23.84
C HIS A 560 -13.34 -29.51 25.12
N PHE A 561 -13.81 -30.40 25.99
CA PHE A 561 -13.08 -30.76 27.20
C PHE A 561 -11.69 -31.33 26.88
N LEU A 562 -10.73 -31.16 27.79
CA LEU A 562 -9.34 -31.59 27.59
C LEU A 562 -9.23 -33.08 27.18
N TYR A 563 -10.14 -33.93 27.68
CA TYR A 563 -10.18 -35.36 27.39
C TYR A 563 -11.08 -35.75 26.21
N HIS A 564 -11.39 -34.80 25.31
CA HIS A 564 -12.22 -35.09 24.13
C HIS A 564 -11.66 -36.23 23.27
N LYS A 565 -10.33 -36.23 23.06
CA LYS A 565 -9.63 -37.32 22.36
C LYS A 565 -9.64 -38.66 23.12
N SER A 566 -9.91 -38.64 24.42
CA SER A 566 -10.06 -39.83 25.27
C SER A 566 -11.52 -40.27 25.42
N GLY A 567 -12.43 -39.74 24.59
CA GLY A 567 -13.84 -40.17 24.52
C GLY A 567 -14.83 -39.25 25.24
N CYS A 568 -14.38 -38.13 25.82
CA CYS A 568 -15.29 -37.14 26.36
C CYS A 568 -16.03 -36.39 25.24
N THR A 569 -17.36 -36.46 25.21
CA THR A 569 -18.18 -35.78 24.20
C THR A 569 -18.63 -34.38 24.65
N TRP A 570 -18.22 -33.94 25.84
CA TRP A 570 -18.64 -32.64 26.38
C TRP A 570 -18.06 -31.48 25.57
N GLN A 571 -18.94 -30.54 25.26
CA GLN A 571 -18.66 -29.26 24.61
C GLN A 571 -19.49 -28.18 25.31
N GLY A 572 -18.85 -27.07 25.63
CA GLY A 572 -19.47 -25.96 26.34
C GLY A 572 -18.55 -24.75 26.34
N THR A 573 -18.89 -23.70 27.06
CA THR A 573 -17.98 -22.54 27.20
C THR A 573 -16.75 -22.91 28.02
N LEU A 574 -15.64 -22.19 27.82
CA LEU A 574 -14.43 -22.38 28.60
C LEU A 574 -14.69 -22.25 30.11
N LEU A 575 -15.58 -21.34 30.51
CA LEU A 575 -16.04 -21.18 31.89
C LEU A 575 -16.71 -22.44 32.44
N GLU A 576 -17.60 -23.08 31.66
CA GLU A 576 -18.33 -24.28 32.08
C GLU A 576 -17.43 -25.53 32.10
N SER A 577 -16.28 -25.51 31.42
CA SER A 577 -15.35 -26.64 31.35
C SER A 577 -14.75 -27.01 32.70
N ILE A 578 -14.58 -26.02 33.60
CA ILE A 578 -14.09 -26.21 34.96
C ILE A 578 -15.11 -26.98 35.80
N ALA A 579 -16.40 -26.61 35.68
CA ALA A 579 -17.48 -27.30 36.36
C ALA A 579 -17.65 -28.73 35.86
N HIS A 580 -17.50 -28.95 34.54
CA HIS A 580 -17.51 -30.29 33.95
C HIS A 580 -16.36 -31.16 34.46
N GLY A 581 -15.15 -30.61 34.57
CA GLY A 581 -13.97 -31.34 35.04
C GLY A 581 -14.05 -31.82 36.49
N ASN A 582 -14.72 -31.07 37.36
CA ASN A 582 -14.92 -31.46 38.77
C ASN A 582 -15.88 -32.66 38.95
N GLY A 583 -16.71 -32.97 37.94
CA GLY A 583 -17.68 -34.08 37.98
C GLY A 583 -17.37 -35.26 37.04
N TYR A 584 -16.32 -35.20 36.23
CA TYR A 584 -16.07 -36.19 35.17
C TYR A 584 -15.27 -37.40 35.68
N GLN A 585 -15.92 -38.57 35.75
CA GLN A 585 -15.37 -39.83 36.30
C GLN A 585 -14.18 -40.46 35.54
N TYR A 586 -13.68 -39.85 34.46
CA TYR A 586 -12.56 -40.37 33.65
C TYR A 586 -11.16 -39.98 34.17
N GLY A 587 -11.05 -39.07 35.13
CA GLY A 587 -9.75 -38.74 35.75
C GLY A 587 -9.05 -39.94 36.40
N SER A 588 -9.80 -41.01 36.69
CA SER A 588 -9.36 -42.27 37.28
C SER A 588 -9.06 -43.37 36.25
N SER A 589 -9.23 -43.10 34.95
CA SER A 589 -8.98 -44.09 33.89
C SER A 589 -7.47 -44.36 33.77
N PRO A 590 -7.04 -45.64 33.84
CA PRO A 590 -5.63 -45.99 33.81
C PRO A 590 -5.00 -45.70 32.44
N VAL A 591 -3.77 -45.20 32.45
CA VAL A 591 -2.90 -44.96 31.30
C VAL A 591 -1.51 -45.43 31.64
N VAL A 592 -0.84 -46.02 30.65
CA VAL A 592 0.54 -46.48 30.79
C VAL A 592 1.46 -45.42 30.21
N CYS A 593 2.41 -44.93 31.01
CA CYS A 593 3.44 -44.04 30.52
C CYS A 593 4.29 -44.76 29.47
N ASN A 594 4.31 -44.24 28.24
CA ASN A 594 5.08 -44.80 27.13
C ASN A 594 6.61 -44.67 27.32
N ARG A 595 7.07 -43.89 28.30
CA ARG A 595 8.50 -43.74 28.63
C ARG A 595 8.99 -44.72 29.70
N CYS A 596 8.24 -44.92 30.78
CA CYS A 596 8.68 -45.75 31.90
C CYS A 596 7.80 -46.99 32.17
N GLY A 597 6.71 -47.17 31.43
CA GLY A 597 5.80 -48.30 31.57
C GLY A 597 4.93 -48.28 32.83
N THR A 598 5.03 -47.25 33.68
CA THR A 598 4.20 -47.14 34.89
C THR A 598 2.75 -46.84 34.52
N GLN A 599 1.83 -47.61 35.09
CA GLN A 599 0.40 -47.36 34.98
C GLN A 599 0.01 -46.28 36.00
N ILE A 600 -0.42 -45.13 35.49
CA ILE A 600 -0.93 -43.99 36.26
C ILE A 600 -2.39 -43.75 35.86
N VAL A 601 -3.09 -42.85 36.54
CA VAL A 601 -4.42 -42.41 36.06
C VAL A 601 -4.30 -41.10 35.27
N HIS A 602 -5.22 -40.83 34.35
CA HIS A 602 -5.17 -39.67 33.45
C HIS A 602 -4.87 -38.34 34.16
N ARG A 603 -5.42 -38.11 35.36
CA ARG A 603 -5.15 -36.87 36.14
C ARG A 603 -3.70 -36.73 36.64
N GLN A 604 -2.96 -37.83 36.73
CA GLN A 604 -1.57 -37.85 37.20
C GLN A 604 -0.56 -37.68 36.06
N VAL A 605 -1.01 -37.66 34.79
CA VAL A 605 -0.12 -37.60 33.62
C VAL A 605 0.77 -36.36 33.63
N GLN A 606 0.22 -35.20 33.98
CA GLN A 606 0.94 -33.93 33.93
C GLN A 606 1.99 -33.83 35.04
N GLU A 607 1.67 -34.29 36.25
CA GLU A 607 2.60 -34.38 37.38
C GLU A 607 3.67 -35.46 37.13
N HIS A 608 3.29 -36.60 36.56
CA HIS A 608 4.20 -37.67 36.18
C HIS A 608 5.19 -37.24 35.08
N ALA A 609 4.74 -36.42 34.12
CA ALA A 609 5.60 -35.89 33.04
C ALA A 609 6.71 -34.96 33.55
N GLN A 610 6.52 -34.30 34.70
CA GLN A 610 7.54 -33.43 35.31
C GLN A 610 8.76 -34.20 35.80
N ASN A 611 8.66 -35.52 36.00
CA ASN A 611 9.79 -36.37 36.34
C ASN A 611 10.71 -36.69 35.15
N PHE A 612 10.36 -36.25 33.93
CA PHE A 612 11.15 -36.47 32.70
C PHE A 612 11.41 -35.17 31.91
N PRO A 613 12.05 -34.15 32.51
CA PRO A 613 12.29 -32.88 31.83
C PRO A 613 13.37 -33.04 30.75
N GLY A 614 13.01 -32.78 29.50
CA GLY A 614 13.94 -32.72 28.36
C GLY A 614 13.71 -33.80 27.31
N THR A 615 12.94 -33.47 26.28
CA THR A 615 13.12 -33.89 24.87
C THR A 615 12.14 -33.13 24.01
#